data_AF-A0A975KTP0-F1
#
_entry.id   AF-A0A975KTP0-F1
#
_cell.length_a   1.000
_cell.length_b   1.000
_cell.length_c   1.000
_cell.angle_alpha   90.00
_cell.angle_beta   90.00
_cell.angle_gamma   90.00
#
_symmetry.space_group_name_H-M   'P 1'
#
loop_
_entity.id
_entity.type
_entity.pdbx_description
1 polymer ?
#
loop_
_entity_poly.entity_id
_entity_poly.type
_entity_poly.pdbx_seq_one_letter_code
_entity_poly.pdbx_strand_id
1 'polypeptide(L)'
;MQKQVGLKIKELRNVKLWTQEQLSEISGVNVRTIGRLEAGKNVESATLLSVLNALDTTLQELESPTLSEGSVDGDETNETKKQESLQFLQRIEDGRNLVRIIADSHQYGFDYHDCETKEKIEEVQSFLTNVADVIDIWSMVEIGQRFDLENTLDEQIKTLEKLNLWVFGLRQHDEKANWTTAIIQVYSKDNPMIRKIKLDKTLMPKQG
;
A
#
# COMPACT_ATOMS: atom_id res chain seq x y z
N MET A 1 12.48 14.53 -19.83
CA MET A 1 12.18 13.13 -20.17
C MET A 1 12.34 12.21 -18.96
N GLN A 2 13.56 11.78 -18.59
CA GLN A 2 13.73 10.77 -17.52
C GLN A 2 13.27 11.18 -16.11
N LYS A 3 13.31 12.47 -15.77
CA LYS A 3 12.80 12.95 -14.47
C LYS A 3 11.29 12.73 -14.31
N GLN A 4 10.52 12.85 -15.39
CA GLN A 4 9.08 12.58 -15.38
C GLN A 4 8.79 11.07 -15.30
N VAL A 5 9.56 10.27 -16.04
CA VAL A 5 9.48 8.79 -15.98
C VAL A 5 9.74 8.28 -14.56
N GLY A 6 10.80 8.77 -13.89
CA GLY A 6 11.11 8.38 -12.51
C GLY A 6 10.00 8.72 -11.51
N LEU A 7 9.39 9.90 -11.62
CA LEU A 7 8.24 10.29 -10.80
C LEU A 7 7.03 9.39 -11.05
N LYS A 8 6.76 9.07 -12.32
CA LYS A 8 5.63 8.22 -12.69
C LYS A 8 5.79 6.77 -12.23
N ILE A 9 7.02 6.24 -12.27
CA ILE A 9 7.36 4.93 -11.71
C ILE A 9 7.13 4.92 -10.20
N LYS A 10 7.56 5.97 -9.50
CA LYS A 10 7.28 6.13 -8.06
C LYS A 10 5.78 6.20 -7.76
N GLU A 11 5.02 6.94 -8.56
CA GLU A 11 3.56 7.01 -8.45
C GLU A 11 2.92 5.63 -8.66
N LEU A 12 3.28 4.91 -9.72
CA LEU A 12 2.75 3.58 -10.01
C LEU A 12 3.10 2.58 -8.91
N ARG A 13 4.33 2.64 -8.40
CA ARG A 13 4.76 1.83 -7.26
C ARG A 13 3.90 2.13 -6.02
N ASN A 14 3.65 3.41 -5.73
CA ASN A 14 2.82 3.82 -4.60
C ASN A 14 1.35 3.44 -4.79
N VAL A 15 0.80 3.51 -6.01
CA VAL A 15 -0.57 3.05 -6.33
C VAL A 15 -0.69 1.54 -6.11
N LYS A 16 0.36 0.77 -6.44
CA LYS A 16 0.45 -0.65 -6.13
C LYS A 16 0.86 -0.94 -4.67
N LEU A 17 1.14 0.10 -3.88
CA LEU A 17 1.53 0.05 -2.47
C LEU A 17 2.76 -0.82 -2.20
N TRP A 18 3.73 -0.74 -3.13
CA TRP A 18 4.98 -1.45 -3.04
C TRP A 18 6.08 -0.58 -2.45
N THR A 19 6.96 -1.15 -1.61
CA THR A 19 8.22 -0.51 -1.23
C THR A 19 9.24 -0.59 -2.37
N GLN A 20 10.35 0.17 -2.29
CA GLN A 20 11.42 0.06 -3.29
C GLN A 20 12.05 -1.33 -3.26
N GLU A 21 12.07 -1.98 -2.10
CA GLU A 21 12.52 -3.35 -1.89
C GLU A 21 11.60 -4.35 -2.59
N GLN A 22 10.28 -4.19 -2.47
CA GLN A 22 9.31 -5.05 -3.16
C GLN A 22 9.38 -4.87 -4.67
N LEU A 23 9.47 -3.63 -5.17
CA LEU A 23 9.66 -3.41 -6.60
C LEU A 23 11.00 -4.00 -7.08
N SER A 24 12.05 -3.92 -6.26
CA SER A 24 13.35 -4.53 -6.54
C SER A 24 13.26 -6.05 -6.66
N GLU A 25 12.55 -6.69 -5.74
CA GLU A 25 12.35 -8.14 -5.73
C GLU A 25 11.55 -8.61 -6.95
N ILE A 26 10.42 -7.95 -7.25
CA ILE A 26 9.54 -8.31 -8.37
C ILE A 26 10.22 -8.05 -9.72
N SER A 27 10.96 -6.94 -9.86
CA SER A 27 11.63 -6.60 -11.12
C SER A 27 13.01 -7.26 -11.30
N GLY A 28 13.56 -7.87 -10.24
CA GLY A 28 14.94 -8.37 -10.23
C GLY A 28 16.00 -7.25 -10.32
N VAL A 29 15.64 -6.00 -10.05
CA VAL A 29 16.51 -4.82 -10.15
C VAL A 29 16.89 -4.34 -8.75
N ASN A 30 18.18 -4.15 -8.49
CA ASN A 30 18.66 -3.70 -7.18
C ASN A 30 17.93 -2.44 -6.65
N VAL A 31 17.55 -2.44 -5.37
CA VAL A 31 16.89 -1.32 -4.65
C VAL A 31 17.56 0.03 -4.88
N ARG A 32 18.90 0.11 -4.90
CA ARG A 32 19.64 1.35 -5.17
C ARG A 32 19.39 1.87 -6.58
N THR A 33 19.20 0.97 -7.53
CA THR A 33 18.89 1.30 -8.93
C THR A 33 17.44 1.74 -9.07
N ILE A 34 16.50 1.13 -8.33
CA ILE A 34 15.12 1.62 -8.21
C ILE A 34 15.10 3.06 -7.67
N GLY A 35 15.78 3.32 -6.54
CA GLY A 35 15.85 4.67 -5.96
C GLY A 35 16.50 5.70 -6.90
N ARG A 36 17.52 5.30 -7.69
CA ARG A 36 18.13 6.17 -8.71
C ARG A 36 17.17 6.45 -9.87
N LEU A 37 16.44 5.45 -10.32
CA LEU A 37 15.44 5.56 -11.38
C LEU A 37 14.31 6.50 -10.95
N GLU A 38 13.78 6.34 -9.73
CA GLU A 38 12.75 7.22 -9.17
C GLU A 38 13.23 8.66 -8.97
N ALA A 39 14.52 8.85 -8.67
CA ALA A 39 15.16 10.17 -8.62
C ALA A 39 15.41 10.78 -10.00
N GLY A 40 15.05 10.10 -11.09
CA GLY A 40 15.19 10.56 -12.47
C GLY A 40 16.61 10.49 -13.02
N LYS A 41 17.46 9.61 -12.47
CA LYS A 41 18.81 9.37 -12.98
C LYS A 41 18.78 8.39 -14.15
N ASN A 42 19.73 8.54 -15.08
CA ASN A 42 19.97 7.59 -16.16
C ASN A 42 20.19 6.17 -15.61
N VAL A 43 19.43 5.22 -16.16
CA VAL A 43 19.62 3.77 -16.00
C VAL A 43 19.62 3.13 -17.38
N GLU A 44 20.09 1.88 -17.48
CA GLU A 44 20.07 1.14 -18.73
C GLU A 44 18.64 0.83 -19.17
N SER A 45 18.40 0.83 -20.50
CA SER A 45 17.08 0.59 -21.07
C SER A 45 16.51 -0.78 -20.70
N ALA A 46 17.36 -1.80 -20.55
CA ALA A 46 16.95 -3.13 -20.10
C ALA A 46 16.45 -3.10 -18.64
N THR A 47 17.14 -2.37 -17.76
CA THR A 47 16.72 -2.19 -16.36
C THR A 47 15.40 -1.45 -16.26
N LEU A 48 15.21 -0.41 -17.06
CA LEU A 48 13.95 0.31 -17.13
C LEU A 48 12.83 -0.65 -17.55
N LEU A 49 13.03 -1.43 -18.62
CA LEU A 49 12.03 -2.38 -19.10
C LEU A 49 11.64 -3.44 -18.05
N SER A 50 12.61 -3.97 -17.29
CA SER A 50 12.32 -4.89 -16.18
C SER A 50 11.42 -4.26 -15.11
N VAL A 51 11.66 -2.98 -14.77
CA VAL A 51 10.82 -2.24 -13.81
C VAL A 51 9.42 -1.98 -14.38
N LEU A 52 9.32 -1.65 -15.67
CA LEU A 52 8.01 -1.41 -16.31
C LEU A 52 7.18 -2.69 -16.43
N ASN A 53 7.81 -3.81 -16.79
CA ASN A 53 7.17 -5.11 -16.80
C ASN A 53 6.66 -5.51 -15.41
N ALA A 54 7.46 -5.28 -14.36
CA ALA A 54 7.03 -5.52 -12.98
C ALA A 54 5.84 -4.64 -12.57
N LEU A 55 5.73 -3.43 -13.12
CA LEU A 55 4.62 -2.50 -12.88
C LEU A 55 3.43 -2.71 -13.83
N ASP A 56 3.47 -3.73 -14.70
CA ASP A 56 2.48 -3.99 -15.75
C ASP A 56 2.21 -2.77 -16.63
N THR A 57 3.27 -2.05 -17.04
CA THR A 57 3.16 -0.84 -17.86
C THR A 57 4.19 -0.80 -18.98
N THR A 58 4.02 0.12 -19.93
CA THR A 58 4.95 0.34 -21.04
C THR A 58 5.53 1.75 -21.06
N LEU A 59 6.63 1.94 -21.80
CA LEU A 59 7.28 3.24 -21.92
C LEU A 59 6.37 4.28 -22.61
N GLN A 60 5.51 3.84 -23.53
CA GLN A 60 4.54 4.69 -24.21
C GLN A 60 3.43 5.17 -23.26
N GLU A 61 2.98 4.34 -22.33
CA GLU A 61 2.00 4.71 -21.30
C GLU A 61 2.56 5.78 -20.34
N LEU A 62 3.85 5.70 -20.01
CA LEU A 62 4.55 6.67 -19.16
C LEU A 62 4.73 8.05 -19.81
N GLU A 63 4.87 8.08 -21.14
CA GLU A 63 5.11 9.31 -21.93
C GLU A 63 3.82 9.99 -22.39
N SER A 64 2.68 9.29 -22.34
CA SER A 64 1.38 9.90 -22.56
C SER A 64 1.02 10.86 -21.41
N PRO A 65 0.40 12.03 -21.68
CA PRO A 65 -0.27 12.81 -20.63
C PRO A 65 -1.53 12.05 -20.22
N THR A 66 -1.32 10.99 -19.43
CA THR A 66 -2.24 9.98 -18.89
C THR A 66 -3.55 9.81 -19.64
N LEU A 67 -3.64 8.71 -20.40
CA LEU A 67 -4.86 7.93 -20.51
C LEU A 67 -4.56 6.51 -20.03
N SER A 68 -5.27 6.12 -18.97
CA SER A 68 -5.58 4.72 -18.71
C SER A 68 -6.43 4.21 -19.88
N GLU A 69 -5.93 3.22 -20.62
CA GLU A 69 -6.76 2.33 -21.44
C GLU A 69 -6.94 1.02 -20.63
N GLY A 70 -8.05 0.31 -20.69
CA GLY A 70 -8.59 -0.29 -21.91
C GLY A 70 -9.64 0.52 -22.68
N SER A 71 -9.36 0.62 -23.97
CA SER A 71 -10.16 1.04 -25.12
C SER A 71 -11.13 -0.10 -25.54
N VAL A 72 -12.19 0.01 -26.36
CA VAL A 72 -12.65 0.87 -27.49
C VAL A 72 -14.20 0.73 -27.47
N ASP A 73 -15.08 1.72 -27.68
CA ASP A 73 -15.45 2.31 -28.97
C ASP A 73 -16.51 3.43 -28.76
N GLY A 74 -16.47 4.48 -29.60
CA GLY A 74 -17.64 5.28 -29.96
C GLY A 74 -18.18 6.36 -29.01
N ASP A 75 -17.63 7.57 -29.20
CA ASP A 75 -18.33 8.86 -29.31
C ASP A 75 -19.14 9.48 -28.13
N GLU A 76 -19.09 10.82 -28.12
CA GLU A 76 -19.93 11.79 -27.39
C GLU A 76 -19.66 12.06 -25.89
N THR A 77 -18.88 13.13 -25.69
CA THR A 77 -19.06 14.19 -24.67
C THR A 77 -19.74 13.81 -23.35
N ASN A 78 -18.95 13.57 -22.31
CA ASN A 78 -19.34 13.93 -20.94
C ASN A 78 -18.10 14.29 -20.11
N GLU A 79 -17.99 15.57 -19.80
CA GLU A 79 -17.12 16.14 -18.77
C GLU A 79 -17.46 15.52 -17.41
N THR A 80 -16.95 14.32 -17.15
CA THR A 80 -17.13 13.65 -15.86
C THR A 80 -15.88 13.91 -15.05
N LYS A 81 -16.01 14.83 -14.08
CA LYS A 81 -15.02 15.10 -13.04
C LYS A 81 -14.48 13.76 -12.51
N LYS A 82 -13.23 13.44 -12.84
CA LYS A 82 -12.48 12.31 -12.30
C LYS A 82 -12.25 12.61 -10.83
N GLN A 83 -13.23 12.23 -10.02
CA GLN A 83 -13.20 12.36 -8.58
C GLN A 83 -12.12 11.39 -8.10
N GLU A 84 -10.93 11.90 -7.78
CA GLU A 84 -9.87 11.12 -7.13
C GLU A 84 -10.50 10.41 -5.93
N SER A 85 -10.52 9.08 -5.95
CA SER A 85 -11.09 8.29 -4.87
C SER A 85 -10.22 8.46 -3.63
N LEU A 86 -10.61 9.37 -2.75
CA LEU A 86 -9.97 9.55 -1.45
C LEU A 86 -10.05 8.23 -0.68
N GLN A 87 -8.92 7.58 -0.48
CA GLN A 87 -8.82 6.39 0.35
C GLN A 87 -8.49 6.81 1.78
N PHE A 88 -9.39 6.51 2.71
CA PHE A 88 -9.20 6.78 4.14
C PHE A 88 -8.70 5.52 4.83
N LEU A 89 -7.49 5.59 5.38
CA LEU A 89 -7.00 4.53 6.25
C LEU A 89 -7.62 4.70 7.64
N GLN A 90 -8.15 3.61 8.19
CA GLN A 90 -8.73 3.60 9.53
C GLN A 90 -7.63 3.41 10.57
N ARG A 91 -7.65 4.17 11.67
CA ARG A 91 -6.77 3.93 12.82
C ARG A 91 -7.09 2.57 13.45
N ILE A 92 -6.06 1.78 13.69
CA ILE A 92 -6.14 0.46 14.33
C ILE A 92 -5.54 0.58 15.72
N GLU A 93 -6.33 0.27 16.74
CA GLU A 93 -5.97 0.44 18.16
C GLU A 93 -5.77 -0.89 18.89
N ASP A 94 -6.19 -2.00 18.27
CA ASP A 94 -6.13 -3.33 18.87
C ASP A 94 -5.96 -4.43 17.81
N GLY A 95 -5.51 -5.60 18.26
CA GLY A 95 -5.26 -6.75 17.40
C GLY A 95 -6.51 -7.26 16.68
N ARG A 96 -7.69 -7.13 17.29
CA ARG A 96 -8.96 -7.56 16.68
C ARG A 96 -9.33 -6.75 15.46
N ASN A 97 -9.19 -5.43 15.55
CA ASN A 97 -9.42 -4.52 14.44
C ASN A 97 -8.43 -4.76 13.31
N LEU A 98 -7.17 -5.08 13.64
CA LEU A 98 -6.19 -5.48 12.63
C LEU A 98 -6.59 -6.77 11.92
N VAL A 99 -6.91 -7.82 12.67
CA VAL A 99 -7.36 -9.12 12.13
C VAL A 99 -8.55 -8.95 11.20
N ARG A 100 -9.52 -8.09 11.51
CA ARG A 100 -10.66 -7.80 10.62
C ARG A 100 -10.26 -7.21 9.27
N ILE A 101 -9.17 -6.43 9.23
CA ILE A 101 -8.64 -5.89 7.98
C ILE A 101 -7.92 -6.98 7.19
N ILE A 102 -7.08 -7.78 7.85
CA ILE A 102 -6.13 -8.67 7.18
C ILE A 102 -6.64 -10.10 6.94
N ALA A 103 -7.61 -10.58 7.71
CA ALA A 103 -8.15 -11.94 7.59
C ALA A 103 -8.69 -12.23 6.18
N ASP A 104 -8.38 -13.38 5.60
CA ASP A 104 -8.87 -13.79 4.28
C ASP A 104 -8.52 -12.80 3.14
N SER A 105 -7.48 -12.00 3.34
CA SER A 105 -6.93 -11.13 2.28
C SER A 105 -6.08 -11.96 1.34
N HIS A 106 -6.18 -11.68 0.05
CA HIS A 106 -5.46 -12.41 -1.00
C HIS A 106 -4.13 -11.71 -1.34
N GLN A 107 -4.07 -10.40 -1.11
CA GLN A 107 -2.88 -9.59 -1.28
C GLN A 107 -2.78 -8.58 -0.14
N TYR A 108 -1.56 -8.14 0.12
CA TYR A 108 -1.30 -7.12 1.11
C TYR A 108 -0.28 -6.10 0.63
N GLY A 109 -0.37 -4.90 1.18
CA GLY A 109 0.59 -3.81 0.97
C GLY A 109 0.95 -3.17 2.30
N PHE A 110 2.22 -2.80 2.44
CA PHE A 110 2.76 -2.21 3.66
C PHE A 110 3.56 -0.95 3.37
N ASP A 111 3.47 0.04 4.25
CA ASP A 111 4.33 1.21 4.21
C ASP A 111 4.55 1.77 5.63
N TYR A 112 5.57 2.60 5.79
CA TYR A 112 5.82 3.29 7.06
C TYR A 112 6.40 4.68 6.84
N HIS A 113 6.02 5.60 7.72
CA HIS A 113 6.30 7.03 7.56
C HIS A 113 6.83 7.65 8.86
N ASP A 114 7.78 8.59 8.71
CA ASP A 114 8.37 9.38 9.80
C ASP A 114 8.97 8.54 10.95
N CYS A 115 9.52 7.38 10.63
CA CYS A 115 10.25 6.53 11.56
C CYS A 115 11.75 6.85 11.50
N GLU A 116 12.22 7.82 12.28
CA GLU A 116 13.58 8.36 12.15
C GLU A 116 14.64 7.64 13.01
N THR A 117 14.22 6.97 14.09
CA THR A 117 15.13 6.28 15.00
C THR A 117 15.23 4.80 14.65
N LYS A 118 16.43 4.22 14.81
CA LYS A 118 16.67 2.79 14.61
C LYS A 118 15.69 1.90 15.38
N GLU A 119 15.45 2.21 16.66
CA GLU A 119 14.49 1.49 17.52
C GLU A 119 13.08 1.43 16.91
N LYS A 120 12.53 2.57 16.50
CA LYS A 120 11.23 2.64 15.79
C LYS A 120 11.21 1.80 14.52
N ILE A 121 12.26 1.86 13.71
CA ILE A 121 12.34 1.10 12.45
C ILE A 121 12.35 -0.41 12.73
N GLU A 122 13.12 -0.86 13.71
CA GLU A 122 13.20 -2.28 14.09
C GLU A 122 11.85 -2.80 14.59
N GLU A 123 11.14 -2.02 15.42
CA GLU A 123 9.80 -2.39 15.90
C GLU A 123 8.76 -2.41 14.77
N VAL A 124 8.79 -1.43 13.86
CA VAL A 124 7.89 -1.42 12.69
C VAL A 124 8.16 -2.62 11.78
N GLN A 125 9.42 -2.93 11.52
CA GLN A 125 9.79 -4.07 10.69
C GLN A 125 9.30 -5.39 11.32
N SER A 126 9.57 -5.58 12.62
CA SER A 126 9.11 -6.75 13.38
C SER A 126 7.58 -6.90 13.31
N PHE A 127 6.86 -5.80 13.51
CA PHE A 127 5.40 -5.78 13.42
C PHE A 127 4.89 -6.13 12.01
N LEU A 128 5.40 -5.47 10.96
CA LEU A 128 4.93 -5.69 9.59
C LEU A 128 5.26 -7.10 9.08
N THR A 129 6.42 -7.65 9.45
CA THR A 129 6.75 -9.06 9.17
C THR A 129 5.75 -10.01 9.84
N ASN A 130 5.46 -9.82 11.13
CA ASN A 130 4.49 -10.67 11.81
C ASN A 130 3.09 -10.55 11.21
N VAL A 131 2.68 -9.36 10.76
CA VAL A 131 1.40 -9.19 10.06
C VAL A 131 1.38 -9.96 8.74
N ALA A 132 2.46 -9.90 7.95
CA ALA A 132 2.58 -10.67 6.72
C ALA A 132 2.49 -12.18 6.98
N ASP A 133 3.24 -12.68 7.97
CA ASP A 133 3.23 -14.08 8.36
C ASP A 133 1.82 -14.53 8.77
N VAL A 134 1.11 -13.72 9.56
CA VAL A 134 -0.27 -14.01 9.96
C VAL A 134 -1.20 -14.09 8.74
N ILE A 135 -1.06 -13.20 7.76
CA ILE A 135 -1.87 -13.24 6.52
C ILE A 135 -1.62 -14.54 5.77
N ASP A 136 -0.35 -14.90 5.58
CA ASP A 136 0.06 -16.05 4.79
C ASP A 136 -0.47 -17.37 5.41
N ILE A 137 -0.49 -17.48 6.74
CA ILE A 137 -0.96 -18.70 7.41
C ILE A 137 -2.43 -18.66 7.85
N TRP A 138 -3.14 -17.52 7.74
CA TRP A 138 -4.46 -17.32 8.37
C TRP A 138 -5.47 -18.43 8.06
N SER A 139 -5.51 -18.89 6.81
CA SER A 139 -6.41 -19.94 6.34
C SER A 139 -6.11 -21.33 6.91
N MET A 140 -4.87 -21.54 7.37
CA MET A 140 -4.38 -22.81 7.93
C MET A 140 -4.47 -22.84 9.46
N VAL A 141 -4.69 -21.70 10.10
CA VAL A 141 -4.73 -21.56 11.57
C VAL A 141 -6.11 -21.92 12.11
N GLU A 142 -6.13 -22.80 13.11
CA GLU A 142 -7.35 -23.20 13.82
C GLU A 142 -7.96 -22.04 14.62
N ILE A 143 -9.27 -22.09 14.83
CA ILE A 143 -10.02 -21.02 15.51
C ILE A 143 -9.45 -20.67 16.89
N GLY A 144 -8.93 -21.64 17.64
CA GLY A 144 -8.32 -21.41 18.96
C GLY A 144 -7.03 -20.59 18.87
N GLN A 145 -6.14 -20.96 17.94
CA GLN A 145 -4.85 -20.29 17.74
C GLN A 145 -5.01 -18.85 17.19
N ARG A 146 -6.13 -18.55 16.51
CA ARG A 146 -6.42 -17.19 16.05
C ARG A 146 -6.49 -16.18 17.19
N PHE A 147 -6.96 -16.59 18.37
CA PHE A 147 -6.98 -15.71 19.55
C PHE A 147 -5.56 -15.37 20.03
N ASP A 148 -4.63 -16.33 19.95
CA ASP A 148 -3.24 -16.10 20.34
C ASP A 148 -2.53 -15.15 19.36
N LEU A 149 -2.81 -15.30 18.06
CA LEU A 149 -2.34 -14.36 17.03
C LEU A 149 -2.93 -12.96 17.25
N GLU A 150 -4.24 -12.86 17.54
CA GLU A 150 -4.90 -11.59 17.88
C GLU A 150 -4.21 -10.91 19.08
N ASN A 151 -3.95 -11.66 20.15
CA ASN A 151 -3.27 -11.14 21.34
C ASN A 151 -1.82 -10.71 21.05
N THR A 152 -1.09 -11.50 20.25
CA THR A 152 0.28 -11.16 19.84
C THR A 152 0.31 -9.84 19.07
N LEU A 153 -0.58 -9.67 18.10
CA LEU A 153 -0.70 -8.43 17.32
C LEU A 153 -1.11 -7.25 18.20
N ASP A 154 -2.01 -7.46 19.17
CA ASP A 154 -2.43 -6.45 20.13
C ASP A 154 -1.26 -5.94 21.00
N GLU A 155 -0.40 -6.85 21.47
CA GLU A 155 0.81 -6.50 22.21
C GLU A 155 1.79 -5.71 21.35
N GLN A 156 1.98 -6.07 20.08
CA GLN A 156 2.83 -5.33 19.15
C GLN A 156 2.28 -3.93 18.86
N ILE A 157 0.97 -3.78 18.64
CA ILE A 157 0.33 -2.47 18.46
C ILE A 157 0.59 -1.59 19.70
N LYS A 158 0.42 -2.14 20.91
CA LYS A 158 0.71 -1.40 22.15
C LYS A 158 2.19 -1.01 22.30
N THR A 159 3.10 -1.83 21.80
CA THR A 159 4.54 -1.50 21.78
C THR A 159 4.82 -0.34 20.82
N LEU A 160 4.24 -0.36 19.62
CA LEU A 160 4.31 0.76 18.67
C LEU A 160 3.72 2.05 19.28
N GLU A 161 2.60 1.95 19.99
CA GLU A 161 1.98 3.11 20.63
C GLU A 161 2.89 3.76 21.69
N LYS A 162 3.63 2.96 22.47
CA LYS A 162 4.62 3.48 23.43
C LYS A 162 5.74 4.27 22.75
N LEU A 163 6.05 3.96 21.50
CA LEU A 163 7.02 4.66 20.66
C LEU A 163 6.42 5.85 19.89
N ASN A 164 5.17 6.24 20.17
CA ASN A 164 4.42 7.24 19.43
C ASN A 164 4.29 6.90 17.93
N LEU A 165 4.06 5.62 17.64
CA LEU A 165 3.72 5.12 16.31
C LEU A 165 2.26 4.65 16.32
N TRP A 166 1.54 4.93 15.24
CA TRP A 166 0.15 4.53 15.06
C TRP A 166 0.01 3.67 13.83
N VAL A 167 -0.80 2.61 13.98
CA VAL A 167 -1.14 1.69 12.90
C VAL A 167 -2.43 2.15 12.25
N PHE A 168 -2.45 2.11 10.93
CA PHE A 168 -3.60 2.39 10.10
C PHE A 168 -3.81 1.27 9.10
N GLY A 169 -5.05 1.03 8.70
CA GLY A 169 -5.31 0.08 7.64
C GLY A 169 -6.60 0.29 6.87
N LEU A 170 -6.66 -0.36 5.71
CA LEU A 170 -7.79 -0.36 4.80
C LEU A 170 -7.94 -1.76 4.22
N ARG A 171 -9.17 -2.26 4.19
CA ARG A 171 -9.54 -3.44 3.41
C ARG A 171 -10.24 -2.97 2.16
N GLN A 172 -9.67 -3.28 0.99
CA GLN A 172 -10.27 -2.99 -0.29
C GLN A 172 -10.71 -4.29 -0.96
N HIS A 173 -11.96 -4.33 -1.41
CA HIS A 173 -12.51 -5.43 -2.18
C HIS A 173 -12.67 -4.98 -3.64
N ASP A 174 -12.12 -5.74 -4.57
CA ASP A 174 -12.39 -5.61 -6.00
C ASP A 174 -13.53 -6.57 -6.36
N GLU A 175 -14.72 -6.02 -6.61
CA GLU A 175 -15.92 -6.81 -6.95
C GLU A 175 -15.77 -7.56 -8.28
N LYS A 176 -15.00 -7.04 -9.24
CA LYS A 176 -14.83 -7.66 -10.56
C LYS A 176 -13.87 -8.84 -10.52
N ALA A 177 -12.79 -8.70 -9.76
CA ALA A 177 -11.78 -9.74 -9.60
C ALA A 177 -12.09 -10.71 -8.43
N ASN A 178 -13.11 -10.41 -7.63
CA ASN A 178 -13.39 -11.07 -6.34
C ASN A 178 -12.12 -11.18 -5.46
N TRP A 179 -11.33 -10.11 -5.44
CA TRP A 179 -10.02 -10.09 -4.81
C TRP A 179 -10.02 -9.09 -3.67
N THR A 180 -9.45 -9.47 -2.54
CA THR A 180 -9.40 -8.61 -1.36
C THR A 180 -7.96 -8.25 -1.01
N THR A 181 -7.69 -6.96 -0.92
CA THR A 181 -6.38 -6.42 -0.55
C THR A 181 -6.44 -5.78 0.83
N ALA A 182 -5.53 -6.16 1.71
CA ALA A 182 -5.30 -5.49 2.98
C ALA A 182 -4.12 -4.51 2.87
N ILE A 183 -4.31 -3.29 3.33
CA ILE A 183 -3.29 -2.25 3.32
C ILE A 183 -3.03 -1.88 4.76
N ILE A 184 -1.81 -2.04 5.25
CA ILE A 184 -1.43 -1.64 6.60
C ILE A 184 -0.29 -0.64 6.53
N GLN A 185 -0.42 0.49 7.20
CA GLN A 185 0.61 1.52 7.24
C GLN A 185 0.89 1.96 8.67
N VAL A 186 2.15 2.27 8.96
CA VAL A 186 2.57 2.78 10.27
C VAL A 186 3.07 4.21 10.12
N TYR A 187 2.53 5.11 10.95
CA TYR A 187 2.91 6.52 10.95
C TYR A 187 3.42 6.93 12.32
N SER A 188 4.40 7.82 12.37
CA SER A 188 4.60 8.58 13.61
C SER A 188 3.34 9.38 13.93
N LYS A 189 2.95 9.38 15.21
CA LYS A 189 1.78 10.09 15.73
C LYS A 189 1.72 11.57 15.35
N ASP A 190 2.88 12.20 15.17
CA ASP A 190 3.00 13.61 14.82
C ASP A 190 3.04 13.88 13.30
N ASN A 191 2.88 12.84 12.47
CA ASN A 191 2.91 12.98 11.02
C ASN A 191 1.76 13.91 10.54
N PRO A 192 2.05 14.92 9.70
CA PRO A 192 1.09 15.94 9.28
C PRO A 192 -0.02 15.44 8.34
N MET A 193 0.13 14.24 7.76
CA MET A 193 -0.92 13.57 6.98
C MET A 193 -2.04 13.03 7.88
N ILE A 194 -1.76 12.79 9.17
CA ILE A 194 -2.77 12.31 10.10
C ILE A 194 -3.74 13.46 10.41
N ARG A 195 -4.96 13.35 9.88
CA ARG A 195 -6.04 14.30 10.13
C ARG A 195 -7.19 13.60 10.83
N LYS A 196 -7.60 14.14 11.99
CA LYS A 196 -8.83 13.72 12.66
C LYS A 196 -10.02 14.21 11.86
N ILE A 197 -10.69 13.30 11.17
CA ILE A 197 -11.93 13.59 10.45
C ILE A 197 -13.08 13.10 11.33
N LYS A 198 -14.01 13.99 11.67
CA LYS A 198 -15.32 13.58 12.17
C LYS A 198 -16.15 13.22 10.94
N LEU A 199 -16.27 11.93 10.62
CA LEU A 199 -17.13 11.51 9.53
C LEU A 199 -18.60 11.75 9.91
N ASP A 200 -19.26 12.62 9.16
CA ASP A 200 -20.71 12.65 9.11
C ASP A 200 -21.18 11.42 8.32
N LYS A 201 -22.07 10.60 8.92
CA LYS A 201 -22.56 9.34 8.33
C LYS A 201 -23.28 9.55 7.00
N THR A 202 -23.63 10.79 6.65
CA THR A 202 -24.23 11.18 5.38
C THR A 202 -23.26 11.19 4.18
N LEU A 203 -21.95 11.17 4.44
CA LEU A 203 -20.89 11.26 3.40
C LEU A 203 -20.31 9.91 2.96
N MET A 204 -20.76 8.79 3.54
CA MET A 204 -20.33 7.47 3.10
C MET A 204 -21.07 7.08 1.81
N PRO A 205 -20.38 6.59 0.75
CA PRO A 205 -21.07 5.95 -0.35
C PRO A 205 -21.87 4.79 0.22
N LYS A 206 -23.16 4.74 -0.09
CA LYS A 206 -24.02 3.63 0.31
C LYS A 206 -23.43 2.36 -0.30
N GLN A 207 -22.88 1.49 0.53
CA GLN A 207 -22.60 0.12 0.12
C GLN A 207 -23.96 -0.53 -0.14
N GLY A 208 -24.23 -0.80 -1.41
CA GLY A 208 -25.41 -1.52 -1.89
C GLY A 208 -25.14 -3.01 -1.92
#